data_AF-A0A950EE68-F1
#
_entry.id   AF-A0A950EE68-F1
#
_cell.length_a   1.000
_cell.length_b   1.000
_cell.length_c   1.000
_cell.angle_alpha   90.00
_cell.angle_beta   90.00
_cell.angle_gamma   90.00
#
_symmetry.space_group_name_H-M   'P 1'
#
loop_
_entity.id
_entity.type
_entity.pdbx_description
1 polymer ?
#
loop_
_entity_poly.entity_id
_entity_poly.type
_entity_poly.pdbx_seq_one_letter_code
_entity_poly.pdbx_strand_id
1 'polypeptide(L)'
;MAELLATRSSRGHRTICLPIAEAAYRRIVSIPSEFRHALDDCFRQSPELFPANFAHGYQFKDVRMSAKRGVLIRRLILSDGRASSLRPSFLMPYLTARTEDVEGPLFVRTCGVP
;
A
#
# COMPACT_ATOMS: atom_id res chain seq x y z
N MET A 1 4.62 -14.75 21.75
CA MET A 1 3.89 -13.48 21.84
C MET A 1 4.64 -12.48 20.98
N ALA A 2 4.23 -12.31 19.73
CA ALA A 2 4.95 -11.51 18.73
C ALA A 2 4.60 -10.03 18.90
N GLU A 3 5.45 -9.33 19.63
CA GLU A 3 5.26 -7.95 20.04
C GLU A 3 5.61 -6.98 18.90
N LEU A 4 4.56 -6.50 18.21
CA LEU A 4 4.36 -5.12 17.74
C LEU A 4 5.63 -4.25 17.49
N LEU A 5 6.44 -4.62 16.50
CA LEU A 5 7.48 -3.75 15.93
C LEU A 5 6.93 -2.66 14.97
N ALA A 6 5.65 -2.29 15.10
CA ALA A 6 5.10 -1.09 14.45
C ALA A 6 5.31 0.19 15.26
N THR A 7 6.23 0.17 16.23
CA THR A 7 6.46 1.29 17.16
C THR A 7 7.52 2.25 16.59
N ARG A 8 7.03 3.45 16.24
CA ARG A 8 7.76 4.71 15.95
C ARG A 8 8.74 4.72 14.78
N SER A 9 8.22 4.89 13.56
CA SER A 9 8.98 5.55 12.50
C SER A 9 8.99 7.07 12.73
N SER A 10 10.16 7.62 13.04
CA SER A 10 10.39 9.05 13.35
C SER A 10 10.48 9.97 12.11
N ARG A 11 10.09 9.51 10.91
CA ARG A 11 10.03 10.35 9.70
C ARG A 11 8.83 10.02 8.80
N GLY A 12 7.72 10.73 9.03
CA GLY A 12 6.85 11.36 8.02
C GLY A 12 6.05 10.55 6.99
N HIS A 13 6.42 9.31 6.64
CA HIS A 13 5.81 8.60 5.52
C HIS A 13 5.37 7.18 5.90
N ARG A 14 4.18 7.08 6.50
CA ARG A 14 3.51 5.79 6.70
C ARG A 14 2.90 5.33 5.39
N THR A 15 3.18 4.10 5.01
CA THR A 15 2.65 3.47 3.81
C THR A 15 1.95 2.18 4.20
N ILE A 16 0.67 2.05 3.85
CA ILE A 16 -0.11 0.83 4.06
C ILE A 16 -0.03 0.01 2.77
N CYS A 17 0.30 -1.28 2.91
CA CYS A 17 0.41 -2.18 1.78
C CYS A 17 -0.92 -2.89 1.55
N LEU A 18 -1.52 -2.74 0.37
CA LEU A 18 -2.78 -3.39 0.02
C LEU A 18 -2.53 -4.60 -0.89
N PRO A 19 -2.94 -5.82 -0.50
CA PRO A 19 -2.86 -7.01 -1.35
C PRO A 19 -3.92 -6.93 -2.46
N ILE A 20 -3.62 -6.19 -3.53
CA ILE A 20 -4.53 -5.97 -4.65
C ILE A 20 -3.79 -6.13 -5.98
N ALA A 21 -4.42 -6.79 -6.94
CA ALA A 21 -3.90 -6.95 -8.29
C ALA A 21 -3.88 -5.61 -9.06
N GLU A 22 -2.89 -5.42 -9.93
CA GLU A 22 -2.71 -4.18 -10.70
C GLU A 22 -3.94 -3.81 -11.55
N ALA A 23 -4.53 -4.81 -12.23
CA ALA A 23 -5.71 -4.59 -13.08
C ALA A 23 -6.93 -4.10 -12.27
N ALA A 24 -7.16 -4.69 -11.09
CA ALA A 24 -8.24 -4.26 -10.20
C ALA A 24 -7.97 -2.86 -9.66
N TYR A 25 -6.74 -2.61 -9.18
CA TYR A 25 -6.33 -1.32 -8.62
C TYR A 25 -6.52 -0.18 -9.62
N ARG A 26 -6.12 -0.34 -10.88
CA ARG A 26 -6.27 0.70 -11.92
C ARG A 26 -7.73 1.07 -12.20
N ARG A 27 -8.67 0.14 -12.06
CA ARG A 27 -10.11 0.39 -12.26
C ARG A 27 -10.70 1.17 -11.09
N ILE A 28 -10.35 0.80 -9.87
CA ILE A 28 -10.96 1.39 -8.67
C ILE A 28 -10.25 2.66 -8.19
N VAL A 29 -8.97 2.87 -8.51
CA VAL A 29 -8.18 3.98 -7.95
C VAL A 29 -8.75 5.36 -8.30
N SER A 30 -9.43 5.50 -9.43
CA SER A 30 -10.08 6.77 -9.81
C SER A 30 -11.45 6.96 -9.16
N ILE A 31 -12.09 5.90 -8.66
CA ILE A 31 -13.46 5.91 -8.17
C ILE A 31 -13.45 5.82 -6.62
N PRO A 32 -13.72 6.91 -5.89
CA PRO A 32 -13.58 6.93 -4.42
C PRO A 32 -14.48 5.92 -3.67
N SER A 33 -15.69 5.66 -4.16
CA SER A 33 -16.64 4.71 -3.56
C SER A 33 -16.15 3.27 -3.67
N GLU A 34 -15.81 2.83 -4.89
CA GLU A 34 -15.25 1.50 -5.16
C GLU A 34 -13.95 1.27 -4.38
N PHE A 35 -13.10 2.28 -4.34
CA PHE A 35 -11.85 2.21 -3.60
C PHE A 35 -12.07 2.09 -2.08
N ARG A 36 -13.12 2.71 -1.53
CA ARG A 36 -13.51 2.54 -0.13
C ARG A 36 -14.00 1.12 0.14
N HIS A 37 -14.87 0.58 -0.72
CA HIS A 37 -15.34 -0.80 -0.57
C HIS A 37 -14.18 -1.80 -0.59
N ALA A 38 -13.25 -1.68 -1.54
CA ALA A 38 -12.08 -2.56 -1.61
C ALA A 38 -11.16 -2.43 -0.37
N LEU A 39 -11.02 -1.23 0.18
CA LEU A 39 -10.28 -1.00 1.42
C LEU A 39 -10.94 -1.67 2.63
N ASP A 40 -12.26 -1.52 2.76
CA ASP A 40 -13.03 -2.09 3.88
C ASP A 40 -13.04 -3.61 3.80
N ASP A 41 -13.14 -4.19 2.60
CA ASP A 41 -13.04 -5.63 2.38
C ASP A 41 -11.63 -6.14 2.72
N CYS A 42 -10.58 -5.41 2.32
CA CYS A 42 -9.21 -5.73 2.68
C CYS A 42 -8.99 -5.66 4.19
N PHE A 43 -9.56 -4.68 4.86
CA PHE A 43 -9.49 -4.54 6.31
C PHE A 43 -10.21 -5.70 7.02
N ARG A 44 -11.35 -6.15 6.50
CA ARG A 44 -12.07 -7.33 7.01
C ARG A 44 -11.27 -8.63 6.83
N GLN A 45 -10.60 -8.80 5.70
CA GLN A 45 -9.82 -10.01 5.40
C GLN A 45 -8.47 -10.06 6.14
N SER A 46 -7.82 -8.91 6.31
CA SER A 46 -6.47 -8.84 6.88
C SER A 46 -6.29 -7.58 7.73
N PRO A 47 -6.92 -7.52 8.92
CA PRO A 47 -6.85 -6.35 9.79
C PRO A 47 -5.42 -6.08 10.28
N GLU A 48 -4.57 -7.10 10.33
CA GLU A 48 -3.15 -7.02 10.72
C GLU A 48 -2.28 -6.15 9.81
N LEU A 49 -2.71 -5.92 8.56
CA LEU A 49 -2.00 -5.05 7.61
C LEU A 49 -2.23 -3.57 7.89
N PHE A 50 -3.23 -3.25 8.73
CA PHE A 50 -3.65 -1.90 9.02
C PHE A 50 -3.23 -1.50 10.43
N PRO A 51 -2.92 -0.21 10.66
CA PRO A 51 -2.66 0.27 12.00
C PRO A 51 -3.96 0.23 12.83
N ALA A 52 -3.85 0.00 14.14
CA ALA A 52 -5.02 -0.14 15.03
C ALA A 52 -6.00 1.06 15.00
N ASN A 53 -5.51 2.24 14.65
CA ASN A 53 -6.32 3.44 14.52
C ASN A 53 -7.16 3.50 13.23
N PHE A 54 -6.95 2.60 12.27
CA PHE A 54 -7.76 2.49 11.05
C PHE A 54 -9.21 2.11 11.38
N ALA A 55 -9.44 1.29 12.41
CA ALA A 55 -10.77 0.90 12.88
C ALA A 55 -11.62 2.09 13.36
N HIS A 56 -10.99 3.21 13.72
CA HIS A 56 -11.68 4.43 14.17
C HIS A 56 -12.13 5.31 12.99
N GLY A 57 -11.90 4.87 11.76
CA GLY A 57 -12.24 5.59 10.54
C GLY A 57 -11.05 6.30 9.91
N TYR A 58 -11.24 6.67 8.64
CA TYR A 58 -10.25 7.35 7.82
C TYR A 58 -10.92 8.29 6.80
N GLN A 59 -10.19 9.30 6.36
CA GLN A 59 -10.60 10.25 5.33
C GLN A 59 -9.66 10.20 4.14
N PHE A 60 -10.17 10.36 2.91
CA PHE A 60 -9.31 10.52 1.74
C PHE A 60 -8.73 11.93 1.74
N LYS A 61 -7.39 12.03 1.64
CA LYS A 61 -6.69 13.31 1.57
C LYS A 61 -6.61 13.81 0.15
N ASP A 62 -5.91 13.04 -0.68
CA ASP A 62 -5.55 13.42 -2.04
C ASP A 62 -5.04 12.22 -2.83
N VAL A 63 -4.89 12.42 -4.14
CA VAL A 63 -4.33 11.44 -5.07
C VAL A 63 -3.03 12.00 -5.61
N ARG A 64 -1.95 11.22 -5.51
CA ARG A 64 -0.64 11.55 -6.07
C ARG A 64 -0.33 10.64 -7.23
N MET A 65 0.09 11.18 -8.37
CA MET A 65 0.71 10.39 -9.42
C MET A 65 2.19 10.15 -9.10
N SER A 66 2.62 8.89 -9.16
CA SER A 66 4.03 8.54 -9.03
C SER A 66 4.77 8.86 -10.33
N ALA A 67 5.67 9.85 -10.30
CA ALA A 67 6.48 10.22 -11.46
C ALA A 67 7.33 9.05 -12.00
N LYS A 68 7.74 8.11 -11.13
CA LYS A 68 8.60 6.98 -11.51
C LYS A 68 7.88 5.91 -12.34
N ARG A 69 6.57 5.74 -12.15
CA ARG A 69 5.80 4.61 -12.71
C ARG A 69 4.46 5.01 -13.33
N GLY A 70 4.08 6.28 -13.27
CA GLY A 70 2.79 6.77 -13.78
C GLY A 70 1.56 6.23 -13.02
N VAL A 71 1.75 5.66 -11.82
CA VAL A 71 0.65 5.05 -11.04
C VAL A 71 0.03 6.07 -10.09
N LEU A 72 -1.30 6.09 -10.03
CA LEU A 72 -2.06 6.88 -9.05
C LEU A 72 -1.97 6.22 -7.68
N ILE A 73 -1.60 7.00 -6.67
CA ILE A 73 -1.44 6.57 -5.27
C ILE A 73 -2.36 7.43 -4.42
N ARG A 74 -3.29 6.80 -3.72
CA ARG A 74 -4.20 7.50 -2.80
C ARG A 74 -3.54 7.69 -1.44
N ARG A 75 -3.76 8.86 -0.85
CA ARG A 75 -3.39 9.16 0.53
C ARG A 75 -4.64 9.27 1.39
N LEU A 76 -4.57 8.72 2.58
CA LEU A 76 -5.62 8.81 3.59
C LEU A 76 -5.11 9.53 4.84
N ILE A 77 -6.01 10.16 5.57
CA ILE A 77 -5.79 10.68 6.90
C ILE A 77 -6.49 9.72 7.86
N LEU A 78 -5.74 9.17 8.80
CA LEU A 78 -6.32 8.35 9.87
C LEU A 78 -6.88 9.26 10.97
N SER A 79 -7.66 8.68 11.87
CA SER A 79 -8.20 9.36 13.06
C SER A 79 -7.14 10.07 13.93
N ASP A 80 -5.86 9.67 13.83
CA ASP A 80 -4.74 10.34 14.51
C ASP A 80 -4.26 11.63 13.81
N GLY A 81 -4.95 12.07 12.76
CA GLY A 81 -4.60 13.23 11.94
C GLY A 81 -3.39 13.00 11.03
N ARG A 82 -2.84 11.78 10.97
CA ARG A 82 -1.63 11.48 10.18
C ARG A 82 -1.99 11.01 8.79
N ALA A 83 -1.26 11.54 7.81
CA ALA A 83 -1.39 11.12 6.42
C ALA A 83 -0.60 9.83 6.17
N SER A 84 -1.28 8.81 5.63
CA SER A 84 -0.68 7.55 5.19
C SER A 84 -0.92 7.35 3.69
N SER A 85 0.10 6.86 2.98
CA SER A 85 -0.01 6.52 1.56
C SER A 85 -0.47 5.07 1.39
N LEU A 86 -1.32 4.80 0.41
CA LEU A 86 -1.76 3.46 0.08
C LEU A 86 -0.93 2.93 -1.08
N ARG A 87 -0.06 1.97 -0.81
CA ARG A 87 0.74 1.31 -1.83
C ARG A 87 0.14 -0.07 -2.12
N PRO A 88 -0.17 -0.40 -3.37
CA PRO A 88 -0.57 -1.75 -3.72
C PRO A 88 0.64 -2.71 -3.70
N SER A 89 0.40 -3.98 -3.38
CA SER A 89 1.43 -5.01 -3.20
C SER A 89 2.25 -5.28 -4.47
N PHE A 90 1.67 -5.09 -5.65
CA PHE A 90 2.39 -5.28 -6.91
C PHE A 90 3.54 -4.27 -7.13
N LEU A 91 3.65 -3.21 -6.30
CA LEU A 91 4.74 -2.24 -6.37
C LEU A 91 5.78 -2.47 -5.28
N MET A 92 7.05 -2.49 -5.69
CA MET A 92 8.20 -2.52 -4.80
C MET A 92 8.25 -1.31 -3.85
N PRO A 93 8.93 -1.42 -2.70
CA PRO A 93 9.14 -0.29 -1.79
C PRO A 93 9.68 0.93 -2.54
N TYR A 94 9.27 2.13 -2.13
CA TYR A 94 9.60 3.39 -2.80
C TYR A 94 9.16 3.51 -4.28
N LEU A 95 8.23 2.65 -4.71
CA LEU A 95 7.65 2.65 -6.07
C LEU A 95 8.74 2.50 -7.14
N THR A 96 9.82 1.78 -6.82
CA THR A 96 11.00 1.63 -7.68
C THR A 96 10.73 0.74 -8.87
N ALA A 97 9.97 -0.34 -8.68
CA ALA A 97 9.63 -1.30 -9.71
C ALA A 97 8.28 -1.98 -9.45
N ARG A 98 7.73 -2.61 -10.48
CA ARG A 98 6.65 -3.59 -10.30
C ARG A 98 7.25 -4.92 -9.88
N THR A 99 6.44 -5.75 -9.25
CA THR A 99 6.86 -7.09 -8.81
C THR A 99 7.18 -7.96 -10.02
N GLU A 100 6.39 -7.86 -11.10
CA GLU A 100 6.67 -8.53 -12.39
C GLU A 100 8.05 -8.18 -12.97
N ASP A 101 8.48 -6.91 -12.85
CA ASP A 101 9.75 -6.43 -13.42
C ASP A 101 10.97 -6.98 -12.65
N VAL A 102 10.82 -7.29 -11.36
CA VAL A 102 11.93 -7.72 -10.48
C VAL A 102 11.94 -9.20 -10.19
N GLU A 103 10.85 -9.92 -10.46
CA GLU A 103 10.75 -11.36 -10.22
C GLU A 103 11.84 -12.13 -10.96
N GLY A 104 12.02 -11.88 -12.26
CA GLY A 104 13.08 -12.49 -13.07
C GLY A 104 14.49 -12.29 -12.51
N PRO A 105 14.97 -11.04 -12.34
CA PRO A 105 16.32 -10.77 -11.84
C PRO A 105 16.55 -11.14 -10.36
N LEU A 106 15.51 -11.22 -9.52
CA LEU A 106 15.63 -11.72 -8.14
C LEU A 106 15.63 -13.25 -8.07
N PHE A 107 14.89 -13.91 -8.97
CA PHE A 107 14.89 -15.36 -9.09
C PHE A 107 16.28 -15.89 -9.49
N VAL A 108 16.93 -15.28 -10.49
CA VAL A 108 18.31 -15.67 -10.89
C VAL A 108 19.33 -15.45 -9.77
N ARG A 109 19.13 -14.43 -8.93
CA ARG A 109 19.98 -14.18 -7.76
C ARG A 109 19.81 -15.25 -6.68
N THR A 110 18.62 -15.84 -6.57
CA THR A 110 18.32 -16.94 -5.64
C THR A 110 18.86 -18.27 -6.17
N CYS A 111 18.89 -18.46 -7.49
CA CYS A 111 19.43 -19.66 -8.13
C CYS A 111 20.97 -19.70 -8.22
N GLY A 112 21.69 -18.65 -7.79
CA GLY A 112 23.16 -18.67 -7.70
C GLY A 112 23.88 -18.92 -9.03
N VAL A 113 23.26 -18.53 -10.16
CA VAL A 113 23.83 -18.74 -11.49
C VAL A 113 24.61 -17.48 -11.89
N PRO A 114 25.91 -17.59 -12.24
CA PRO A 114 26.73 -16.46 -12.70
C PRO A 114 26.26 -15.89 -14.05
#